data_AF-A0A0Q4GNF1-F1
#
_entry.id   AF-A0A0Q4GNF1-F1
#
_cell.length_a   1.000
_cell.length_b   1.000
_cell.length_c   1.000
_cell.angle_alpha   90.00
_cell.angle_beta   90.00
_cell.angle_gamma   90.00
#
_symmetry.space_group_name_H-M   'P 1'
#
loop_
_entity.id
_entity.type
_entity.pdbx_description
1 polymer ?
#
loop_
_entity_poly.entity_id
_entity_poly.type
_entity_poly.pdbx_seq_one_letter_code
_entity_poly.pdbx_strand_id
1 'polypeptide(L)'
;MVQINFQLNLSNDEELLLSKILKCTQIQLPDNLSRIGNAALNEYVKMFTGDKVFTRGKDMLEYRLINLIQSYYQGRIPAEDEISGIFQTSQVESRTMLKAISSKYQYILEAVIKESLKNKLDIDARKNGNSDFRISIDGSFFRDGYNKILARVATHAPLVKDNTTTSVYIIKNGEYAYLCNQLGIQETVNAYV
;
A
#
# COMPACT_ATOMS: atom_id res chain seq x y z
N MET A 1 27.62 6.24 -9.40
CA MET A 1 26.97 5.40 -8.36
C MET A 1 27.93 5.29 -7.19
N VAL A 2 27.43 5.42 -5.97
CA VAL A 2 28.23 5.27 -4.73
C VAL A 2 27.72 4.02 -4.01
N GLN A 3 28.61 3.10 -3.64
CA GLN A 3 28.27 1.87 -2.92
C GLN A 3 28.62 2.02 -1.44
N ILE A 4 27.70 1.62 -0.57
CA ILE A 4 27.84 1.69 0.89
C ILE A 4 27.37 0.35 1.46
N ASN A 5 28.14 -0.22 2.40
CA ASN A 5 27.82 -1.49 3.06
C ASN A 5 27.74 -1.26 4.57
N PHE A 6 26.80 -1.94 5.23
CA PHE A 6 26.61 -1.89 6.68
C PHE A 6 26.57 -3.31 7.25
N GLN A 7 26.97 -3.46 8.50
CA GLN A 7 26.79 -4.68 9.28
C GLN A 7 25.98 -4.32 10.53
N LEU A 8 24.92 -5.07 10.79
CA LEU A 8 24.08 -4.92 11.97
C LEU A 8 24.26 -6.15 12.85
N ASN A 9 24.47 -5.93 14.15
CA ASN A 9 24.53 -6.99 15.14
C ASN A 9 23.15 -7.12 15.79
N LEU A 10 22.31 -8.00 15.27
CA LEU A 10 20.98 -8.28 15.80
C LEU A 10 21.01 -9.59 16.58
N SER A 11 20.36 -9.61 17.73
CA SER A 11 20.04 -10.86 18.43
C SER A 11 18.95 -11.63 17.68
N ASN A 12 18.86 -12.95 17.94
CA ASN A 12 17.79 -13.78 17.35
C ASN A 12 16.38 -13.25 17.69
N ASP A 13 16.19 -12.71 18.90
CA ASP A 13 14.90 -12.17 19.33
C ASP A 13 14.54 -10.88 18.55
N GLU A 14 15.53 -10.02 18.29
CA GLU A 14 15.34 -8.83 17.45
C GLU A 14 15.02 -9.21 16.01
N GLU A 15 15.71 -10.21 15.44
CA GLU A 15 15.41 -10.68 14.08
C GLU A 15 14.00 -11.25 13.96
N LEU A 16 13.54 -12.02 14.97
CA LEU A 16 12.18 -12.56 15.01
C LEU A 16 11.14 -11.45 15.11
N LEU A 17 11.37 -10.46 15.97
CA LEU A 17 10.48 -9.31 16.14
C LEU A 17 10.41 -8.48 14.85
N LEU A 18 11.55 -8.17 14.24
CA LEU A 18 11.62 -7.40 12.99
C LEU A 18 10.95 -8.15 11.83
N SER A 19 11.19 -9.46 11.72
CA SER A 19 10.54 -10.30 10.70
C SER A 19 9.01 -10.26 10.83
N LYS A 20 8.51 -10.30 12.07
CA LYS A 20 7.06 -10.17 12.34
C LYS A 20 6.52 -8.78 11.97
N ILE A 21 7.24 -7.71 12.32
CA ILE A 21 6.84 -6.33 12.00
C ILE A 21 6.82 -6.10 10.48
N LEU A 22 7.83 -6.58 9.78
CA LEU A 22 8.00 -6.42 8.34
C LEU A 22 7.21 -7.47 7.52
N LYS A 23 6.53 -8.40 8.19
CA LYS A 23 5.76 -9.50 7.60
C LYS A 23 6.59 -10.32 6.60
N CYS A 24 7.85 -10.61 6.95
CA CYS A 24 8.76 -11.37 6.11
C CYS A 24 9.35 -12.56 6.88
N THR A 25 10.00 -13.46 6.14
CA THR A 25 10.82 -14.53 6.76
C THR A 25 12.16 -13.95 7.22
N GLN A 26 12.84 -14.63 8.17
CA GLN A 26 14.20 -14.24 8.59
C GLN A 26 15.21 -14.26 7.43
N ILE A 27 15.02 -15.13 6.45
CA ILE A 27 15.85 -15.20 5.24
C ILE A 27 15.72 -13.91 4.39
N GLN A 28 14.52 -13.31 4.36
CA GLN A 28 14.24 -12.08 3.63
C GLN A 28 14.61 -10.82 4.41
N LEU A 29 14.83 -10.93 5.72
CA LEU A 29 15.05 -9.79 6.61
C LEU A 29 16.26 -8.91 6.17
N PRO A 30 17.44 -9.46 5.81
CA PRO A 30 18.57 -8.63 5.40
C PRO A 30 18.30 -7.78 4.15
N ASP A 31 17.63 -8.34 3.14
CA ASP A 31 17.28 -7.61 1.91
C ASP A 31 16.27 -6.50 2.21
N ASN A 32 15.25 -6.81 3.03
CA ASN A 32 14.26 -5.83 3.47
C ASN A 32 14.87 -4.68 4.26
N LEU A 33 15.76 -4.97 5.23
CA LEU A 33 16.50 -3.96 5.98
C LEU A 33 17.42 -3.13 5.08
N SER A 34 18.05 -3.73 4.08
CA SER A 34 18.88 -3.02 3.11
C SER A 34 18.06 -2.01 2.31
N ARG A 35 16.87 -2.39 1.83
CA ARG A 35 15.95 -1.48 1.12
C ARG A 35 15.47 -0.33 2.01
N ILE A 36 15.14 -0.62 3.27
CA ILE A 36 14.74 0.39 4.26
C ILE A 36 15.92 1.34 4.55
N GLY A 37 17.13 0.80 4.74
CA GLY A 37 18.35 1.58 4.95
C GLY A 37 18.68 2.48 3.76
N ASN A 38 18.50 1.99 2.54
CA ASN A 38 18.64 2.78 1.32
C ASN A 38 17.62 3.94 1.28
N ALA A 39 16.35 3.66 1.60
CA ALA A 39 15.31 4.69 1.69
C ALA A 39 15.66 5.78 2.72
N ALA A 40 16.13 5.37 3.91
CA ALA A 40 16.54 6.29 4.97
C ALA A 40 17.77 7.12 4.58
N LEU A 41 18.76 6.52 3.93
CA LEU A 41 19.93 7.25 3.48
C LEU A 41 19.59 8.26 2.37
N ASN A 42 18.71 7.90 1.44
CA ASN A 42 18.22 8.84 0.43
C ASN A 42 17.48 10.03 1.05
N GLU A 43 16.71 9.81 2.13
CA GLU A 43 16.10 10.90 2.90
C GLU A 43 17.17 11.86 3.43
N TYR A 44 18.23 11.35 4.06
CA TYR A 44 19.33 12.16 4.56
C TYR A 44 20.08 12.89 3.44
N VAL A 45 20.35 12.24 2.31
CA VAL A 45 21.00 12.88 1.15
C VAL A 45 20.18 14.07 0.67
N LYS A 46 18.85 13.92 0.54
CA LYS A 46 17.95 15.02 0.15
C LYS A 46 17.92 16.16 1.16
N MET A 47 18.11 15.86 2.44
CA MET A 47 18.24 16.89 3.47
C MET A 47 19.60 17.61 3.39
N PHE A 48 20.69 16.86 3.24
CA PHE A 48 22.04 17.42 3.18
C PHE A 48 22.27 18.29 1.95
N THR A 49 21.64 17.98 0.82
CA THR A 49 21.71 18.82 -0.39
C THR A 49 20.75 20.01 -0.37
N GLY A 50 19.87 20.12 0.63
CA GLY A 50 18.85 21.17 0.71
C GLY A 50 17.62 20.95 -0.17
N ASP A 51 17.51 19.83 -0.89
CA ASP A 51 16.34 19.48 -1.71
C ASP A 51 15.06 19.31 -0.85
N LYS A 52 15.24 18.88 0.41
CA LYS A 52 14.16 18.70 1.39
C LYS A 52 14.57 19.29 2.74
N VAL A 53 13.85 20.31 3.17
CA VAL A 53 14.00 20.90 4.51
C VAL A 53 12.70 20.69 5.27
N PHE A 54 12.72 19.83 6.29
CA PHE A 54 11.58 19.57 7.16
C PHE A 54 11.62 20.49 8.37
N THR A 55 10.55 21.25 8.58
CA THR A 55 10.38 22.10 9.77
C THR A 55 9.48 21.47 10.83
N ARG A 56 8.75 20.39 10.47
CA ARG A 56 7.85 19.65 11.36
C ARG A 56 8.15 18.16 11.24
N GLY A 57 8.23 17.46 12.38
CA GLY A 57 8.48 16.02 12.41
C GLY A 57 7.46 15.21 11.59
N LYS A 58 6.20 15.66 11.55
CA LYS A 58 5.17 15.05 10.71
C LYS A 58 5.50 15.08 9.22
N ASP A 59 6.04 16.19 8.71
CA ASP A 59 6.42 16.30 7.29
C ASP A 59 7.56 15.32 6.94
N MET A 60 8.47 15.07 7.89
CA MET A 60 9.53 14.08 7.76
C MET A 60 8.96 12.65 7.71
N LEU A 61 8.03 12.29 8.60
CA LEU A 61 7.41 10.95 8.58
C LEU A 61 6.62 10.69 7.29
N GLU A 62 5.89 11.70 6.80
CA GLU A 62 5.20 11.63 5.51
C GLU A 62 6.18 11.39 4.35
N TYR A 63 7.31 12.09 4.34
CA TYR A 63 8.32 11.90 3.31
C TYR A 63 9.02 10.54 3.42
N ARG A 64 9.27 10.07 4.64
CA ARG A 64 9.82 8.73 4.90
C ARG A 64 8.92 7.65 4.30
N LEU A 65 7.61 7.77 4.49
CA LEU A 65 6.66 6.83 3.92
C LEU A 65 6.71 6.83 2.38
N ILE A 66 6.89 8.01 1.75
CA ILE A 66 7.11 8.09 0.29
C ILE A 66 8.38 7.34 -0.13
N ASN A 67 9.50 7.54 0.56
CA ASN A 67 10.76 6.86 0.22
C ASN A 67 10.65 5.33 0.42
N LEU A 68 9.93 4.90 1.46
CA LEU A 68 9.64 3.48 1.68
C LEU A 68 8.74 2.91 0.61
N ILE A 69 7.71 3.64 0.15
CA ILE A 69 6.85 3.23 -0.97
C ILE A 69 7.71 2.96 -2.20
N GLN A 70 8.64 3.84 -2.52
CA GLN A 70 9.49 3.73 -3.71
C GLN A 70 10.53 2.59 -3.58
N SER A 71 11.18 2.47 -2.42
CA SER A 71 12.34 1.58 -2.27
C SER A 71 11.99 0.22 -1.66
N TYR A 72 11.27 0.22 -0.54
CA TYR A 72 10.95 -1.00 0.20
C TYR A 72 9.73 -1.71 -0.36
N TYR A 73 8.63 -0.97 -0.56
CA TYR A 73 7.40 -1.51 -1.14
C TYR A 73 7.39 -1.55 -2.67
N GLN A 74 8.49 -1.13 -3.32
CA GLN A 74 8.71 -1.24 -4.76
C GLN A 74 7.56 -0.65 -5.60
N GLY A 75 7.07 0.52 -5.21
CA GLY A 75 5.97 1.21 -5.88
C GLY A 75 4.58 0.66 -5.56
N ARG A 76 4.43 -0.14 -4.50
CA ARG A 76 3.14 -0.54 -3.95
C ARG A 76 2.74 0.37 -2.77
N ILE A 77 1.46 0.71 -2.69
CA ILE A 77 0.90 1.33 -1.49
C ILE A 77 0.78 0.28 -0.36
N PRO A 78 1.43 0.51 0.80
CA PRO A 78 1.27 -0.35 1.96
C PRO A 78 -0.11 -0.22 2.59
N ALA A 79 -0.59 -1.31 3.18
CA ALA A 79 -1.79 -1.29 4.01
C ALA A 79 -1.54 -0.55 5.34
N GLU A 80 -2.59 -0.04 5.98
CA GLU A 80 -2.48 0.72 7.21
C GLU A 80 -1.77 -0.05 8.34
N ASP A 81 -1.86 -1.38 8.38
CA ASP A 81 -1.21 -2.22 9.37
C ASP A 81 0.29 -2.41 9.14
N GLU A 82 0.74 -2.46 7.88
CA GLU A 82 2.17 -2.43 7.52
C GLU A 82 2.79 -1.09 7.94
N ILE A 83 2.06 0.02 7.72
CA ILE A 83 2.49 1.36 8.16
C ILE A 83 2.54 1.42 9.69
N SER A 84 1.49 0.95 10.37
CA SER A 84 1.45 0.89 11.84
C SER A 84 2.62 0.10 12.41
N GLY A 85 2.99 -1.03 11.80
CA GLY A 85 4.13 -1.82 12.22
C GLY A 85 5.46 -1.06 12.13
N ILE A 86 5.71 -0.36 11.02
CA ILE A 86 6.97 0.38 10.82
C ILE A 86 7.02 1.66 11.63
N PHE A 87 5.94 2.44 11.65
CA PHE A 87 5.91 3.77 12.28
C PHE A 87 5.47 3.72 13.75
N GLN A 88 5.06 2.56 14.26
CA GLN A 88 4.52 2.38 15.62
C GLN A 88 3.33 3.32 15.88
N THR A 89 2.48 3.49 14.88
CA THR A 89 1.29 4.34 14.91
C THR A 89 0.00 3.54 15.02
N SER A 90 -1.06 4.15 15.53
CA SER A 90 -2.40 3.57 15.45
C SER A 90 -2.89 3.45 13.99
N GLN A 91 -3.86 2.59 13.75
CA GLN A 91 -4.50 2.43 12.42
C GLN A 91 -5.09 3.75 11.89
N VAL A 92 -5.59 4.60 12.79
CA VAL A 92 -6.18 5.90 12.44
C VAL A 92 -5.09 6.88 12.00
N GLU A 93 -3.95 6.90 12.68
CA GLU A 93 -2.81 7.72 12.31
C GLU A 93 -2.19 7.27 10.99
N SER A 94 -2.01 5.96 10.79
CA SER A 94 -1.52 5.38 9.52
C SER A 94 -2.41 5.77 8.35
N ARG A 95 -3.73 5.67 8.53
CA ARG A 95 -4.72 6.12 7.53
C ARG A 95 -4.62 7.62 7.24
N THR A 96 -4.47 8.42 8.29
CA THR A 96 -4.34 9.87 8.16
C THR A 96 -3.06 10.23 7.42
N MET A 97 -1.97 9.52 7.68
CA MET A 97 -0.70 9.68 6.97
C MET A 97 -0.83 9.31 5.49
N LEU A 98 -1.47 8.19 5.15
CA LEU A 98 -1.75 7.80 3.76
C LEU A 98 -2.54 8.88 3.00
N LYS A 99 -3.58 9.44 3.63
CA LYS A 99 -4.36 10.53 3.03
C LYS A 99 -3.52 11.79 2.83
N ALA A 100 -2.70 12.15 3.82
CA ALA A 100 -1.82 13.32 3.75
C ALA A 100 -0.82 13.18 2.60
N ILE A 101 -0.12 12.04 2.49
CA ILE A 101 0.85 11.84 1.40
C ILE A 101 0.16 11.77 0.03
N SER A 102 -1.03 11.17 -0.06
CA SER A 102 -1.78 11.06 -1.32
C SER A 102 -2.17 12.44 -1.86
N SER A 103 -2.54 13.37 -0.98
CA SER A 103 -2.84 14.76 -1.35
C SER A 103 -1.58 15.55 -1.68
N LYS A 104 -0.53 15.43 -0.86
CA LYS A 104 0.69 16.24 -0.96
C LYS A 104 1.62 15.81 -2.10
N TYR A 105 1.65 14.51 -2.40
CA TYR A 105 2.52 13.88 -3.40
C TYR A 105 1.73 13.23 -4.52
N GLN A 106 0.56 13.78 -4.86
CA GLN A 106 -0.37 13.20 -5.83
C GLN A 106 0.29 12.77 -7.16
N TYR A 107 1.20 13.59 -7.70
CA TYR A 107 1.86 13.29 -8.98
C TYR A 107 2.83 12.11 -8.89
N ILE A 108 3.50 11.95 -7.76
CA ILE A 108 4.40 10.81 -7.52
C ILE A 108 3.57 9.54 -7.31
N LEU A 109 2.44 9.67 -6.62
CA LEU A 109 1.63 8.54 -6.19
C LEU A 109 0.58 8.11 -7.20
N GLU A 110 0.20 8.92 -8.19
CA GLU A 110 -0.92 8.59 -9.09
C GLU A 110 -0.73 7.23 -9.78
N ALA A 111 0.43 7.00 -10.39
CA ALA A 111 0.75 5.73 -11.04
C ALA A 111 0.85 4.58 -10.03
N VAL A 112 1.49 4.83 -8.88
CA VAL A 112 1.67 3.85 -7.78
C VAL A 112 0.31 3.40 -7.21
N ILE A 113 -0.60 4.34 -6.99
CA ILE A 113 -1.95 4.08 -6.50
C ILE A 113 -2.72 3.28 -7.54
N LYS A 114 -2.69 3.69 -8.82
CA LYS A 114 -3.36 2.98 -9.90
C LYS A 114 -2.88 1.53 -9.99
N GLU A 115 -1.56 1.30 -9.99
CA GLU A 115 -1.01 -0.05 -10.08
C GLU A 115 -1.30 -0.88 -8.82
N SER A 116 -1.32 -0.25 -7.64
CA SER A 116 -1.69 -0.94 -6.39
C SER A 116 -3.15 -1.38 -6.39
N LEU A 117 -4.07 -0.51 -6.83
CA LEU A 117 -5.50 -0.86 -6.99
C LEU A 117 -5.67 -1.96 -8.04
N LYS A 118 -4.93 -1.87 -9.15
CA LYS A 118 -4.93 -2.87 -10.22
C LYS A 118 -4.51 -4.24 -9.70
N ASN A 119 -3.34 -4.33 -9.08
CA ASN A 119 -2.79 -5.58 -8.56
C ASN A 119 -3.70 -6.18 -7.48
N LYS A 120 -4.23 -5.37 -6.57
CA LYS A 120 -5.16 -5.83 -5.53
C LYS A 120 -6.45 -6.38 -6.17
N LEU A 121 -7.01 -5.71 -7.18
CA LEU A 121 -8.22 -6.18 -7.86
C LEU A 121 -7.97 -7.49 -8.61
N ASP A 122 -6.87 -7.58 -9.37
CA ASP A 122 -6.51 -8.76 -10.16
C ASP A 122 -6.22 -9.98 -9.27
N ILE A 123 -5.45 -9.77 -8.20
CA ILE A 123 -5.02 -10.84 -7.29
C ILE A 123 -6.13 -11.27 -6.34
N ASP A 124 -6.99 -10.37 -5.83
CA ASP A 124 -7.91 -10.71 -4.74
C ASP A 124 -9.39 -10.77 -5.12
N ALA A 125 -9.80 -10.19 -6.26
CA ALA A 125 -11.19 -10.29 -6.68
C ALA A 125 -11.50 -11.71 -7.16
N ARG A 126 -12.55 -12.30 -6.59
CA ARG A 126 -13.00 -13.64 -6.92
C ARG A 126 -14.48 -13.64 -7.21
N LYS A 127 -14.88 -14.41 -8.22
CA LYS A 127 -16.28 -14.58 -8.60
C LYS A 127 -16.87 -15.78 -7.88
N ASN A 128 -17.98 -15.59 -7.17
CA ASN A 128 -18.70 -16.69 -6.52
C ASN A 128 -19.75 -17.26 -7.49
N GLY A 129 -19.36 -18.23 -8.33
CA GLY A 129 -20.25 -18.84 -9.33
C GLY A 129 -20.88 -17.81 -10.28
N ASN A 130 -22.21 -17.86 -10.43
CA ASN A 130 -22.98 -16.90 -11.24
C ASN A 130 -23.32 -15.58 -10.52
N SER A 131 -22.76 -15.34 -9.33
CA SER A 131 -23.06 -14.15 -8.54
C SER A 131 -22.02 -13.04 -8.72
N ASP A 132 -22.09 -12.04 -7.85
CA ASP A 132 -21.18 -10.89 -7.82
C ASP A 132 -19.75 -11.29 -7.42
N PHE A 133 -18.80 -10.42 -7.74
CA PHE A 133 -17.42 -10.56 -7.30
C PHE A 133 -17.29 -10.17 -5.83
N ARG A 134 -16.30 -10.75 -5.18
CA ARG A 134 -15.93 -10.47 -3.80
C ARG A 134 -14.44 -10.19 -3.73
N ILE A 135 -14.06 -9.24 -2.90
CA ILE A 135 -12.66 -8.85 -2.70
C ILE A 135 -12.39 -8.63 -1.21
N SER A 136 -11.29 -9.18 -0.71
CA SER A 136 -10.81 -8.85 0.64
C SER A 136 -10.05 -7.54 0.60
N ILE A 137 -10.56 -6.53 1.30
CA ILE A 137 -9.94 -5.21 1.38
C ILE A 137 -9.52 -4.95 2.83
N ASP A 138 -8.21 -4.89 3.00
CA ASP A 138 -7.59 -4.48 4.25
C ASP A 138 -7.46 -2.95 4.23
N GLY A 139 -8.08 -2.32 5.21
CA GLY A 139 -8.04 -0.87 5.35
C GLY A 139 -9.00 -0.09 4.46
N SER A 140 -8.99 1.23 4.64
CA SER A 140 -9.92 2.13 3.94
C SER A 140 -9.34 2.63 2.61
N PHE A 141 -8.03 2.60 2.44
CA PHE A 141 -7.36 3.18 1.29
C PHE A 141 -7.83 2.56 -0.03
N PHE A 142 -7.76 1.23 -0.16
CA PHE A 142 -8.17 0.53 -1.38
C PHE A 142 -9.67 0.69 -1.67
N ARG A 143 -10.51 0.57 -0.62
CA ARG A 143 -11.96 0.79 -0.74
C ARG A 143 -12.28 2.20 -1.25
N ASP A 144 -11.69 3.21 -0.63
CA ASP A 144 -11.89 4.61 -1.01
C ASP A 144 -11.37 4.87 -2.43
N GLY A 145 -10.27 4.22 -2.83
CA GLY A 145 -9.72 4.25 -4.18
C GLY A 145 -10.68 3.67 -5.25
N TYR A 146 -11.21 2.47 -5.03
CA TYR A 146 -12.20 1.87 -5.93
C TYR A 146 -13.48 2.72 -6.00
N ASN A 147 -13.99 3.17 -4.84
CA ASN A 147 -15.18 4.03 -4.80
C ASN A 147 -14.96 5.36 -5.52
N LYS A 148 -13.75 5.94 -5.45
CA LYS A 148 -13.40 7.15 -6.21
C LYS A 148 -13.42 6.91 -7.73
N ILE A 149 -13.01 5.72 -8.19
CA ILE A 149 -13.08 5.35 -9.61
C ILE A 149 -14.55 5.17 -10.03
N LEU A 150 -15.33 4.42 -9.25
CA LEU A 150 -16.76 4.16 -9.51
C LEU A 150 -17.59 5.46 -9.53
N ALA A 151 -17.33 6.38 -8.60
CA ALA A 151 -18.03 7.64 -8.50
C ALA A 151 -17.82 8.61 -9.70
N ARG A 152 -16.91 8.29 -10.64
CA ARG A 152 -16.76 9.07 -11.89
C ARG A 152 -17.97 8.97 -12.81
N VAL A 153 -18.80 7.95 -12.64
CA VAL A 153 -20.02 7.73 -13.43
C VAL A 153 -21.18 7.43 -12.48
N ALA A 154 -22.28 8.17 -12.61
CA ALA A 154 -23.43 8.10 -11.70
C ALA A 154 -24.16 6.75 -11.69
N THR A 155 -23.98 5.92 -12.72
CA THR A 155 -24.63 4.61 -12.85
C THR A 155 -23.97 3.52 -11.99
N HIS A 156 -22.75 3.74 -11.49
CA HIS A 156 -22.04 2.75 -10.69
C HIS A 156 -22.23 3.02 -9.19
N ALA A 157 -22.56 1.96 -8.46
CA ALA A 157 -22.67 2.02 -7.01
C ALA A 157 -21.30 1.84 -6.34
N PRO A 158 -21.09 2.39 -5.13
CA PRO A 158 -19.90 2.10 -4.34
C PRO A 158 -19.87 0.62 -3.92
N LEU A 159 -18.68 0.15 -3.54
CA LEU A 159 -18.49 -1.18 -2.99
C LEU A 159 -19.32 -1.37 -1.72
N VAL A 160 -20.04 -2.49 -1.66
CA VAL A 160 -20.91 -2.85 -0.53
C VAL A 160 -20.17 -3.84 0.36
N LYS A 161 -20.20 -3.64 1.68
CA LYS A 161 -19.60 -4.59 2.60
C LYS A 161 -20.42 -5.89 2.64
N ASP A 162 -19.75 -7.04 2.60
CA ASP A 162 -20.43 -8.32 2.86
C ASP A 162 -20.84 -8.38 4.34
N ASN A 163 -22.11 -8.69 4.61
CA ASN A 163 -22.64 -8.75 5.97
C ASN A 163 -22.07 -9.92 6.79
N THR A 164 -21.47 -10.91 6.12
CA THR A 164 -20.94 -12.12 6.76
C THR A 164 -19.50 -11.97 7.23
N THR A 165 -18.74 -10.97 6.74
CA THR A 165 -17.32 -10.81 7.07
C THR A 165 -16.93 -9.35 7.27
N THR A 166 -15.85 -9.12 8.02
CA THR A 166 -15.45 -7.76 8.42
C THR A 166 -14.62 -7.02 7.36
N SER A 167 -14.00 -7.74 6.41
CA SER A 167 -13.06 -7.20 5.41
C SER A 167 -13.43 -7.50 3.95
N VAL A 168 -14.50 -8.27 3.68
CA VAL A 168 -14.91 -8.56 2.28
C VAL A 168 -15.92 -7.54 1.79
N TYR A 169 -15.71 -7.10 0.55
CA TYR A 169 -16.63 -6.23 -0.17
C TYR A 169 -17.15 -6.94 -1.43
N ILE A 170 -18.41 -6.68 -1.74
CA ILE A 170 -19.11 -7.16 -2.92
C ILE A 170 -18.93 -6.12 -4.03
N ILE A 171 -18.48 -6.60 -5.19
CA ILE A 171 -18.37 -5.84 -6.43
C ILE A 171 -19.36 -6.48 -7.41
N LYS A 172 -20.41 -5.73 -7.76
CA LYS A 172 -21.34 -6.15 -8.80
C LYS A 172 -20.64 -6.31 -10.15
N ASN A 173 -21.19 -7.15 -11.02
CA ASN A 173 -20.55 -7.50 -12.30
C ASN A 173 -20.24 -6.26 -13.17
N GLY A 174 -21.15 -5.29 -13.26
CA GLY A 174 -20.94 -4.07 -14.06
C GLY A 174 -19.85 -3.16 -13.49
N GLU A 175 -19.79 -3.04 -12.16
CA GLU A 175 -18.79 -2.30 -11.41
C GLU A 175 -17.40 -2.95 -11.54
N TYR A 176 -17.33 -4.29 -11.52
CA TYR A 176 -16.09 -5.02 -11.74
C TYR A 176 -15.55 -4.78 -13.16
N ALA A 177 -16.39 -4.96 -14.18
CA ALA A 177 -16.02 -4.69 -15.58
C ALA A 177 -15.53 -3.24 -15.77
N TYR A 178 -16.22 -2.28 -15.17
CA TYR A 178 -15.82 -0.88 -15.20
C TYR A 178 -14.47 -0.63 -14.51
N LEU A 179 -14.24 -1.22 -13.32
CA LEU A 179 -12.96 -1.14 -12.63
C LEU A 179 -11.82 -1.77 -13.46
N CYS A 180 -12.04 -2.94 -14.05
CA CYS A 180 -11.08 -3.59 -14.96
C CYS A 180 -10.73 -2.69 -16.14
N ASN A 181 -11.73 -2.08 -16.78
CA ASN A 181 -11.52 -1.14 -17.88
C ASN A 181 -10.67 0.08 -17.44
N GLN A 182 -11.02 0.73 -16.34
CA GLN A 182 -10.32 1.92 -15.84
C GLN A 182 -8.89 1.62 -15.37
N LEU A 183 -8.67 0.41 -14.83
CA LEU A 183 -7.36 -0.04 -14.33
C LEU A 183 -6.52 -0.75 -15.41
N GLY A 184 -7.08 -1.03 -16.59
CA GLY A 184 -6.39 -1.69 -17.69
C GLY A 184 -6.11 -3.18 -17.43
N ILE A 185 -7.07 -3.88 -16.80
CA ILE A 185 -7.01 -5.31 -16.49
C ILE A 185 -7.94 -6.05 -17.45
N GLN A 186 -7.53 -7.23 -17.93
CA GLN A 186 -8.44 -8.13 -18.63
C GLN A 186 -9.38 -8.77 -17.61
N GLU A 187 -10.69 -8.78 -17.89
CA GLU A 187 -11.67 -9.45 -17.04
C GLU A 187 -11.37 -10.95 -17.00
N THR A 188 -10.79 -11.42 -15.90
CA THR A 188 -10.53 -12.84 -15.67
C THR A 188 -11.48 -13.34 -14.59
N VAL A 189 -12.27 -14.37 -14.93
CA VAL A 189 -13.16 -15.01 -13.96
C VAL A 189 -12.33 -15.94 -13.08
N ASN A 190 -11.69 -15.38 -12.05
CA ASN A 190 -11.04 -16.18 -11.03
C ASN A 190 -12.12 -16.72 -10.09
N ALA A 191 -12.49 -17.99 -10.27
CA ALA A 191 -13.48 -18.67 -9.44
C ALA A 191 -12.97 -18.81 -7.98
N TYR A 192 -13.90 -18.76 -7.02
CA TYR A 192 -13.62 -19.30 -5.69
C TYR A 192 -13.32 -20.80 -5.80
N VAL A 193 -12.17 -21.23 -5.29
CA VAL A 193 -11.87 -22.65 -5.00
C VAL A 193 -12.38 -22.95 -3.60
#